data_AF-A0A829Q1Z4-F1
#
_entry.id   AF-A0A829Q1Z4-F1
#
_cell.length_a   1.000
_cell.length_b   1.000
_cell.length_c   1.000
_cell.angle_alpha   90.00
_cell.angle_beta   90.00
_cell.angle_gamma   90.00
#
_symmetry.space_group_name_H-M   'P 1'
#
loop_
_entity.id
_entity.type
_entity.pdbx_description
1 polymer ?
#
loop_
_entity_poly.entity_id
_entity_poly.type
_entity_poly.pdbx_seq_one_letter_code
_entity_poly.pdbx_strand_id
1 'polypeptide(L)' 'MRWIFDYARAAAVSRALGTMEIIAALMIAAYPWYPRVTAAGSAMAVVLFTGTLSFLFATPGFFGDAWRRSAPSRD' A
#
# COMPACT_ATOMS: atom_id res chain seq x y z
N MET A 1 5.10 -25.10 -12.94
CA MET A 1 5.76 -23.81 -12.61
C MET A 1 4.76 -22.65 -12.77
N ARG A 2 3.76 -22.51 -11.88
CA ARG A 2 2.82 -21.36 -11.85
C ARG A 2 3.18 -20.31 -10.79
N TRP A 3 3.80 -20.76 -9.70
CA TRP A 3 4.17 -19.92 -8.55
C TRP A 3 5.05 -18.71 -8.91
N ILE A 4 5.96 -18.86 -9.89
CA ILE A 4 6.82 -17.76 -10.36
C ILE A 4 6.03 -16.65 -11.07
N PHE A 5 4.97 -16.99 -11.81
CA PHE A 5 4.14 -16.00 -12.51
C PHE A 5 3.21 -15.25 -11.54
N ASP A 6 2.74 -15.93 -10.50
CA ASP A 6 1.96 -15.31 -9.42
C ASP A 6 2.84 -14.35 -8.58
N TYR A 7 4.07 -14.77 -8.25
CA TYR A 7 5.02 -13.93 -7.53
C TYR A 7 5.53 -12.76 -8.39
N ALA A 8 5.80 -12.99 -9.68
CA ALA A 8 6.17 -11.95 -10.62
C ALA A 8 5.06 -10.90 -10.78
N ARG A 9 3.78 -11.31 -10.76
CA ARG A 9 2.63 -10.40 -10.75
C ARG A 9 2.55 -9.59 -9.46
N ALA A 10 2.67 -10.22 -8.30
CA ALA A 10 2.66 -9.50 -7.02
C ALA A 10 3.80 -8.48 -6.93
N ALA A 11 5.00 -8.86 -7.36
CA ALA A 11 6.15 -7.99 -7.39
C ALA A 11 6.05 -6.88 -8.46
N ALA A 12 5.33 -7.12 -9.55
CA ALA A 12 5.04 -6.07 -10.54
C ALA A 12 4.06 -5.02 -9.98
N VAL A 13 3.00 -5.48 -9.31
CA VAL A 13 2.02 -4.60 -8.65
C VAL A 13 2.66 -3.77 -7.55
N SER A 14 3.52 -4.36 -6.71
CA SER A 14 4.20 -3.62 -5.65
C SER A 14 5.17 -2.56 -6.18
N ARG A 15 5.91 -2.86 -7.25
CA ARG A 15 6.80 -1.88 -7.92
C ARG A 15 6.00 -0.74 -8.55
N ALA A 16 4.86 -1.04 -9.16
CA ALA A 16 3.98 -0.03 -9.74
C ALA A 16 3.41 0.90 -8.65
N LEU A 17 2.92 0.34 -7.54
CA LEU A 17 2.43 1.12 -6.39
C LEU A 17 3.53 2.00 -5.80
N GLY A 18 4.71 1.43 -5.50
CA GLY A 18 5.83 2.20 -4.94
C GLY A 18 6.28 3.34 -5.86
N THR A 19 6.26 3.11 -7.18
CA THR A 19 6.59 4.16 -8.16
C THR A 19 5.54 5.28 -8.14
N MET A 20 4.25 4.93 -8.09
CA MET A 20 3.15 5.89 -7.97
C MET A 20 3.24 6.69 -6.66
N GLU A 21 3.63 6.07 -5.55
CA GLU A 21 3.82 6.76 -4.27
C GLU A 21 4.94 7.80 -4.35
N ILE A 22 6.06 7.47 -5.00
CA ILE A 22 7.15 8.43 -5.22
C ILE A 22 6.68 9.60 -6.09
N ILE A 23 5.93 9.33 -7.16
CA ILE A 23 5.35 10.39 -8.03
C ILE A 23 4.44 11.31 -7.20
N ALA A 24 3.53 10.73 -6.40
CA ALA A 24 2.64 11.51 -5.54
C ALA A 24 3.43 12.34 -4.52
N ALA A 25 4.48 11.78 -3.91
CA ALA A 25 5.35 12.49 -2.99
C ALA A 25 6.07 13.68 -3.65
N LEU A 26 6.56 13.52 -4.88
CA LEU A 26 7.17 14.61 -5.65
C LEU A 26 6.16 15.71 -5.99
N MET A 27 4.93 15.34 -6.38
CA MET A 27 3.85 16.29 -6.62
C MET A 27 3.49 17.08 -5.35
N ILE A 28 3.49 16.43 -4.20
CA ILE A 28 3.24 17.08 -2.91
C ILE A 28 4.41 18.02 -2.54
N ALA A 29 5.65 17.56 -2.72
CA ALA A 29 6.85 18.37 -2.45
C ALA A 29 6.96 19.63 -3.32
N ALA A 30 6.32 19.64 -4.50
CA ALA A 30 6.25 20.80 -5.38
C ALA A 30 5.34 21.96 -4.89
N TYR A 31 4.76 21.84 -3.69
CA TYR A 31 3.85 22.82 -3.08
C TYR A 31 4.31 24.29 -3.16
N PRO A 32 5.59 24.63 -2.89
CA PRO A 32 6.03 26.02 -2.92
C PRO A 32 5.84 26.71 -4.27
N TRP A 33 5.84 25.95 -5.36
CA TRP A 33 5.74 26.49 -6.73
C TRP A 33 4.36 26.31 -7.34
N TYR A 34 3.70 25.16 -7.11
CA TYR A 34 2.45 24.81 -7.77
C TYR A 34 1.43 24.15 -6.83
N PRO A 35 0.63 24.95 -6.08
CA PRO A 35 -0.34 24.42 -5.12
C PRO A 35 -1.38 23.47 -5.72
N ARG A 36 -1.73 23.66 -6.99
CA ARG A 36 -2.68 22.79 -7.72
C ARG A 36 -2.10 21.40 -7.97
N VAL A 37 -0.79 21.31 -8.25
CA VAL A 37 -0.10 20.03 -8.45
C VAL A 37 -0.06 19.27 -7.14
N THR A 38 0.20 19.94 -6.03
CA THR A 38 0.13 19.36 -4.69
C THR A 38 -1.26 18.85 -4.36
N ALA A 39 -2.33 19.60 -4.68
CA ALA A 39 -3.69 19.12 -4.45
C ALA A 39 -3.98 17.82 -5.21
N ALA A 40 -3.57 17.72 -6.47
CA ALA A 40 -3.68 16.49 -7.25
C ALA A 40 -2.83 15.35 -6.67
N GLY A 41 -1.59 15.64 -6.26
CA GLY A 41 -0.68 14.69 -5.62
C GLY A 41 -1.24 14.14 -4.31
N SER A 42 -1.86 15.00 -3.49
CA SER A 42 -2.53 14.60 -2.25
C SER A 42 -3.74 13.71 -2.50
N ALA A 43 -4.57 14.02 -3.50
CA ALA A 43 -5.71 13.17 -3.86
C ALA A 43 -5.26 11.79 -4.33
N MET A 44 -4.21 11.74 -5.16
CA MET A 44 -3.59 10.49 -5.60
C MET A 44 -3.01 9.69 -4.43
N ALA A 45 -2.30 10.36 -3.52
CA ALA A 45 -1.73 9.72 -2.32
C ALA A 45 -2.82 9.08 -1.45
N VAL A 46 -3.95 9.75 -1.23
CA VAL A 46 -5.08 9.17 -0.48
C VAL A 46 -5.54 7.86 -1.12
N VAL A 47 -5.76 7.85 -2.44
CA VAL A 47 -6.19 6.62 -3.15
C VAL A 47 -5.15 5.51 -3.01
N LEU A 48 -3.87 5.82 -3.21
CA LEU A 48 -2.77 4.84 -3.12
C LEU A 48 -2.65 4.26 -1.70
N PHE A 49 -2.59 5.11 -0.68
CA PHE A 49 -2.42 4.67 0.71
C PHE A 49 -3.65 3.92 1.22
N THR A 50 -4.86 4.38 0.91
CA THR A 50 -6.08 3.64 1.27
C THR A 50 -6.13 2.30 0.54
N GLY A 51 -5.71 2.22 -0.72
CA GLY A 51 -5.57 0.96 -1.45
C GLY A 51 -4.58 -0.01 -0.77
N THR A 52 -3.38 0.48 -0.43
CA THR A 52 -2.35 -0.31 0.25
C THR A 52 -2.82 -0.81 1.62
N LEU A 53 -3.47 0.06 2.41
CA LEU A 53 -4.06 -0.34 3.69
C LEU A 53 -5.19 -1.35 3.52
N SER A 54 -6.00 -1.23 2.45
CA SER A 54 -7.06 -2.19 2.16
C SER A 54 -6.51 -3.59 1.90
N PHE A 55 -5.35 -3.73 1.26
CA PHE A 55 -4.70 -5.03 1.08
C PHE A 55 -4.29 -5.68 2.40
N LEU A 56 -3.89 -4.90 3.40
CA LEU A 56 -3.58 -5.43 4.73
C LEU A 56 -4.80 -6.14 5.32
N PHE A 57 -5.99 -5.54 5.17
CA PHE A 57 -7.25 -6.10 5.66
C PHE A 57 -7.82 -7.22 4.78
N ALA A 58 -7.55 -7.19 3.47
CA ALA A 58 -7.98 -8.23 2.53
C ALA A 58 -7.12 -9.51 2.60
N THR A 59 -6.04 -9.51 3.38
CA THR A 59 -5.15 -10.67 3.51
C THR A 59 -5.78 -11.74 4.42
N PRO A 60 -5.99 -12.98 3.93
CA PRO A 60 -6.54 -14.07 4.73
C PRO A 60 -5.64 -14.34 5.95
N GLY A 61 -6.23 -14.39 7.15
CA GLY A 61 -5.49 -14.65 8.40
C GLY A 61 -5.08 -13.40 9.18
N PHE A 62 -5.22 -12.18 8.63
CA PHE A 62 -4.84 -10.94 9.32
C PHE A 62 -5.46 -10.83 10.73
N PHE A 63 -6.77 -11.05 10.84
CA PHE A 63 -7.46 -11.00 12.13
C PHE A 63 -7.31 -12.30 12.95
N GLY A 64 -7.29 -13.46 12.30
CA GLY A 64 -7.24 -14.77 12.98
C GLY A 64 -5.89 -15.09 13.61
N ASP A 65 -4.79 -14.77 12.91
CA ASP A 65 -3.44 -15.06 13.37
C ASP A 65 -2.93 -14.01 14.36
N ALA A 66 -3.29 -12.73 14.15
CA ALA A 66 -2.96 -11.67 15.11
C ALA A 66 -3.60 -11.92 16.47
N TRP A 67 -4.87 -12.34 16.48
CA TRP A 67 -5.58 -12.70 17.71
C TRP A 67 -5.00 -13.96 18.36
N ARG A 68 -4.67 -14.99 17.56
CA ARG A 68 -4.06 -16.23 18.07
C ARG A 68 -2.69 -16.00 18.73
N ARG A 69 -1.88 -15.06 18.24
CA ARG A 69 -0.58 -14.70 18.82
C ARG A 69 -0.66 -13.85 20.09
N SER A 70 -1.79 -13.18 20.32
CA SER A 70 -1.99 -12.28 21.47
C SER A 70 -2.87 -12.90 22.56
N ALA A 71 -3.49 -14.06 22.30
CA ALA A 71 -4.18 -14.83 23.31
C ALA A 71 -3.17 -15.37 24.35
N PRO A 72 -3.44 -15.21 25.67
CA PRO A 72 -2.62 -15.83 26.70
C PRO A 72 -2.57 -17.34 26.48
N SER A 73 -1.38 -17.93 26.58
CA SER A 73 -1.24 -19.39 26.60
C SER A 73 -2.06 -19.91 27.78
N ARG A 74 -2.99 -20.84 27.50
CA ARG A 74 -3.81 -21.45 28.54
C ARG A 74 -2.99 -22.58 29.15
N ASP A 75 -2.08 -22.20 30.02
CA ASP A 75 -1.23 -23.09 30.82
C ASP A 75 -1.39 -22.71 32.29
#